data_AF-A0A5C4V8S9-F1
#
_entry.id   AF-A0A5C4V8S9-F1
#
_cell.length_a   1.000
_cell.length_b   1.000
_cell.length_c   1.000
_cell.angle_alpha   90.00
_cell.angle_beta   90.00
_cell.angle_gamma   90.00
#
_symmetry.space_group_name_H-M   'P 1'
#
loop_
_entity.id
_entity.type
_entity.pdbx_description
1 polymer ?
#
loop_
_entity_poly.entity_id
_entity_poly.type
_entity_poly.pdbx_seq_one_letter_code
_entity_poly.pdbx_strand_id
1 'polypeptide(L)'
;MFDPSISPEGACVGSCNHRSREAWRAYHKAREAHAAAVEAWLAAGQQGEPPAEPEQPDVRFWPGAPLVCENDKAKVRAALADLDELMTLRLLYGDGYEARGESERVSGSAEPPSPSSAYDDLNDLLGWLRHHETTYRASQLDWLTAPYRGASASALTSAVGWLSKHLDGILAHPELAAEFAEGVLRWTRRIDQAAKARPRRRSKPLRCPQCHLATLSQMDGEDKIECRNRDCGASRGGPVVMTQDEYDALVLEKAS
;
A
#
# COMPACT_ATOMS: atom_id res chain seq x y z
N MET A 1 4.24 2.35 14.28
CA MET A 1 5.28 3.30 14.70
C MET A 1 6.61 2.82 14.14
N PHE A 2 7.36 3.68 13.46
CA PHE A 2 8.67 3.34 12.87
C PHE A 2 9.69 3.27 14.00
N ASP A 3 10.37 2.13 14.18
CA ASP A 3 11.55 2.05 15.05
C ASP A 3 12.78 2.47 14.23
N PRO A 4 13.34 3.67 14.48
CA PRO A 4 14.49 4.16 13.73
C PRO A 4 15.75 3.32 13.94
N SER A 5 15.82 2.46 14.97
CA SER A 5 16.98 1.59 15.22
C SER A 5 17.18 0.49 14.18
N ILE A 6 16.13 0.16 13.42
CA ILE A 6 16.12 -0.95 12.47
C ILE A 6 16.72 -0.57 11.11
N SER A 7 16.80 0.72 10.79
CA SER A 7 17.36 1.20 9.52
C SER A 7 18.68 1.90 9.79
N PRO A 8 19.77 1.56 9.07
CA PRO A 8 21.02 2.28 9.21
C PRO A 8 20.84 3.75 8.84
N GLU A 9 21.62 4.63 9.47
CA GLU A 9 21.64 6.06 9.13
C GLU A 9 21.87 6.27 7.63
N GLY A 10 21.10 7.19 7.04
CA GLY A 10 21.15 7.45 5.60
C GLY A 10 20.43 6.41 4.73
N ALA A 11 19.75 5.41 5.30
CA ALA A 11 18.86 4.55 4.51
C ALA A 11 17.57 5.29 4.11
N CYS A 12 17.05 4.99 2.93
CA CYS A 12 15.78 5.53 2.49
C CYS A 12 14.63 5.08 3.40
N VAL A 13 13.85 6.01 3.93
CA VAL A 13 12.68 5.72 4.77
C VAL A 13 11.47 5.24 3.94
N GLY A 14 11.53 5.38 2.62
CA GLY A 14 10.47 5.01 1.68
C GLY A 14 10.24 3.51 1.49
N SER A 15 9.43 3.18 0.47
CA SER A 15 9.01 1.82 0.16
C SER A 15 10.14 0.89 -0.29
N CYS A 16 11.22 1.44 -0.88
CA CYS A 16 12.34 0.64 -1.38
C CYS A 16 13.04 -0.22 -0.32
N ASN A 17 13.01 0.20 0.95
CA ASN A 17 13.58 -0.53 2.07
C ASN A 17 12.56 -1.31 2.91
N HIS A 18 11.29 -1.39 2.49
CA HIS A 18 10.24 -2.08 3.25
C HIS A 18 10.61 -3.53 3.57
N ARG A 19 11.01 -4.30 2.55
CA ARG A 19 11.39 -5.70 2.71
C ARG A 19 12.60 -5.88 3.63
N SER A 20 13.61 -5.02 3.50
CA SER A 20 14.80 -5.05 4.36
C SER A 20 14.40 -4.77 5.82
N ARG A 21 13.55 -3.76 6.06
CA ARG A 21 13.03 -3.47 7.41
C ARG A 21 12.18 -4.59 7.98
N GLU A 22 11.34 -5.25 7.18
CA GLU A 22 10.56 -6.41 7.62
C GLU A 22 11.45 -7.59 8.00
N ALA A 23 12.50 -7.88 7.21
CA ALA A 23 13.45 -8.93 7.53
C ALA A 23 14.16 -8.67 8.86
N TRP A 24 14.60 -7.44 9.10
CA TRP A 24 15.21 -7.06 10.37
C TRP A 24 14.22 -7.09 11.55
N ARG A 25 12.98 -6.64 11.37
CA ARG A 25 11.93 -6.78 12.39
C ARG A 25 11.68 -8.25 12.75
N ALA A 26 11.61 -9.12 11.75
CA ALA A 26 11.46 -10.56 11.96
C ALA A 26 12.64 -11.14 12.73
N TYR A 27 13.87 -10.72 12.39
CA TYR A 27 15.09 -11.11 13.11
C TYR A 27 15.08 -10.65 14.57
N HIS A 28 14.74 -9.38 14.86
CA HIS A 28 14.65 -8.89 16.25
C HIS A 28 13.61 -9.66 17.07
N LYS A 29 12.44 -9.91 16.49
CA LYS A 29 11.42 -10.75 17.13
C LYS A 29 11.92 -12.18 17.37
N ALA A 30 12.67 -12.75 16.43
CA ALA A 30 13.27 -14.07 16.58
C ALA A 30 14.37 -14.10 17.66
N ARG A 31 15.15 -13.02 17.80
CA ARG A 31 16.14 -12.83 18.87
C ARG A 31 15.50 -12.76 20.25
N GLU A 32 14.40 -12.03 20.39
CA GLU A 32 13.63 -11.98 21.65
C GLU A 32 13.07 -13.37 22.01
N ALA A 33 12.51 -14.08 21.03
CA ALA A 33 12.02 -15.44 21.23
C ALA A 33 13.16 -16.42 21.57
N HIS A 34 14.33 -16.26 20.95
CA HIS A 34 15.52 -17.06 21.23
C HIS A 34 16.03 -16.83 22.65
N ALA A 35 16.11 -15.58 23.11
CA ALA A 35 16.49 -15.26 24.47
C ALA A 35 15.57 -15.95 25.50
N ALA A 36 14.25 -15.86 25.30
CA ALA A 36 13.28 -16.55 26.14
C ALA A 36 13.43 -18.09 26.08
N ALA A 37 13.73 -18.66 24.91
CA ALA A 37 13.98 -20.09 24.76
C ALA A 37 15.26 -20.54 25.48
N VAL A 38 16.33 -19.74 25.43
CA VAL A 38 17.60 -20.01 26.12
C VAL A 38 17.38 -19.97 27.63
N GLU A 39 16.65 -18.99 28.15
CA GLU A 39 16.29 -18.92 29.57
C GLU A 39 15.51 -20.17 30.01
N ALA A 40 14.53 -20.62 29.22
CA ALA A 40 13.78 -21.83 29.50
C ALA A 40 14.66 -23.10 29.48
N TRP A 41 15.58 -23.21 28.53
CA TRP A 41 16.53 -24.33 28.45
C TRP A 41 17.50 -24.35 29.64
N LEU A 42 17.99 -23.18 30.06
CA LEU A 42 18.82 -23.04 31.26
C LEU A 42 18.04 -23.44 32.53
N ALA A 43 16.79 -22.99 32.66
CA ALA A 43 15.92 -23.35 33.79
C ALA A 43 15.60 -24.86 33.84
N ALA A 44 15.55 -25.53 32.69
CA ALA A 44 15.39 -26.98 32.58
C ALA A 44 16.68 -27.78 32.87
N GLY A 45 17.76 -27.12 33.31
CA GLY A 45 19.03 -27.77 33.63
C GLY A 45 19.80 -28.23 32.39
N GLN A 46 19.65 -27.50 31.26
CA GLN A 46 20.38 -27.75 30.01
C GLN A 46 20.10 -29.13 29.39
N GLN A 47 18.92 -29.67 29.62
CA GLN A 47 18.50 -30.94 29.01
C GLN A 47 18.15 -30.74 27.53
N GLY A 48 18.71 -31.57 26.65
CA GLY A 48 18.47 -31.52 25.21
C GLY A 48 19.38 -30.55 24.45
N GLU A 49 19.11 -30.36 23.16
CA GLU A 49 19.87 -29.43 22.31
C GLU A 49 19.56 -27.97 22.67
N PRO A 50 20.58 -27.08 22.70
CA PRO A 50 20.36 -25.67 22.96
C PRO A 50 19.53 -25.03 21.82
N PRO A 51 18.68 -24.04 22.13
CA PRO A 51 17.92 -23.31 21.10
C PRO A 51 18.86 -22.71 20.05
N ALA A 52 18.59 -23.02 18.77
CA ALA A 52 19.39 -22.52 17.65
C ALA A 52 19.33 -20.99 17.55
N GLU A 53 20.50 -20.37 17.35
CA GLU A 53 20.58 -18.91 17.21
C GLU A 53 19.91 -18.47 15.90
N PRO A 54 19.04 -17.43 15.93
CA PRO A 54 18.41 -16.93 14.72
C PRO A 54 19.44 -16.33 13.77
N GLU A 55 19.35 -16.66 12.49
CA GLU A 55 20.25 -16.13 11.46
C GLU A 55 19.98 -14.65 11.17
N GLN A 56 21.05 -13.87 11.13
CA GLN A 56 20.98 -12.47 10.74
C GLN A 56 20.62 -12.35 9.24
N PRO A 57 19.65 -11.49 8.87
CA PRO A 57 19.26 -11.35 7.48
C PRO A 57 20.34 -10.65 6.66
N ASP A 58 20.80 -11.29 5.57
CA ASP A 58 21.64 -10.65 4.55
C ASP A 58 20.78 -9.79 3.62
N VAL A 59 20.53 -8.54 4.04
CA VAL A 59 19.74 -7.58 3.27
C VAL A 59 20.51 -6.28 3.04
N ARG A 60 20.49 -5.81 1.80
CA ARG A 60 21.05 -4.51 1.43
C ARG A 60 20.01 -3.40 1.60
N PHE A 61 20.40 -2.31 2.24
CA PHE A 61 19.59 -1.09 2.29
C PHE A 61 19.90 -0.17 1.10
N TRP A 62 18.84 0.41 0.56
CA TRP A 62 18.92 1.47 -0.44
C TRP A 62 19.17 2.82 0.26
N PRO A 63 20.13 3.63 -0.22
CA PRO A 63 20.42 4.93 0.40
C PRO A 63 19.28 5.94 0.18
N GLY A 64 19.04 6.79 1.17
CA GLY A 64 18.21 8.00 1.08
C GLY A 64 18.99 9.18 0.50
N ALA A 65 18.30 10.19 -0.02
CA ALA A 65 18.94 11.44 -0.46
C ALA A 65 18.02 12.66 -0.25
N PRO A 66 17.97 13.28 0.96
CA PRO A 66 18.70 12.92 2.19
C PRO A 66 18.03 11.77 2.98
N LEU A 67 16.70 11.70 3.03
CA LEU A 67 15.96 10.65 3.77
C LEU A 67 15.13 9.75 2.85
N VAL A 68 14.69 10.27 1.70
CA VAL A 68 13.92 9.54 0.70
C VAL A 68 14.72 9.51 -0.59
N CYS A 69 14.78 8.36 -1.27
CA CYS A 69 15.46 8.24 -2.56
C CYS A 69 14.61 8.82 -3.70
N GLU A 70 15.24 9.22 -4.80
CA GLU A 70 14.55 9.86 -5.95
C GLU A 70 13.41 9.02 -6.51
N ASN A 71 13.55 7.70 -6.54
CA ASN A 71 12.48 6.80 -7.01
C ASN A 71 11.25 6.88 -6.11
N ASP A 72 11.42 6.85 -4.79
CA ASP A 72 10.29 6.95 -3.86
C ASP A 72 9.73 8.38 -3.81
N LYS A 73 10.56 9.42 -3.97
CA LYS A 73 10.07 10.80 -4.15
C LYS A 73 9.16 10.93 -5.38
N ALA A 74 9.56 10.37 -6.52
CA ALA A 74 8.77 10.38 -7.74
C ALA A 74 7.41 9.68 -7.55
N LYS A 75 7.39 8.53 -6.86
CA LYS A 75 6.15 7.83 -6.52
C LYS A 75 5.24 8.66 -5.62
N VAL A 76 5.79 9.27 -4.56
CA VAL A 76 5.01 10.12 -3.64
C VAL A 76 4.46 11.33 -4.38
N ARG A 77 5.25 11.96 -5.26
CA ARG A 77 4.80 13.09 -6.08
C ARG A 77 3.63 12.71 -6.99
N ALA A 78 3.74 11.59 -7.71
CA ALA A 78 2.67 11.09 -8.56
C ALA A 78 1.41 10.75 -7.74
N ALA A 79 1.58 10.02 -6.64
CA ALA A 79 0.48 9.63 -5.77
C ALA A 79 -0.24 10.85 -5.14
N LEU A 80 0.52 11.87 -4.72
CA LEU A 80 -0.05 13.11 -4.18
C LEU A 80 -0.87 13.87 -5.25
N ALA A 81 -0.40 13.90 -6.50
CA ALA A 81 -1.12 14.52 -7.60
C ALA A 81 -2.42 13.76 -7.93
N ASP A 82 -2.41 12.43 -7.86
CA ASP A 82 -3.57 11.58 -8.13
C ASP A 82 -4.70 11.74 -7.09
N LEU A 83 -4.40 12.18 -5.87
CA LEU A 83 -5.38 12.20 -4.76
C LEU A 83 -6.63 13.03 -5.05
N ASP A 84 -6.50 14.20 -5.69
CA ASP A 84 -7.64 15.08 -5.98
C ASP A 84 -8.60 14.46 -7.00
N GLU A 85 -8.03 13.85 -8.05
CA GLU A 85 -8.79 13.14 -9.08
C GLU A 85 -9.45 11.87 -8.52
N LEU A 86 -8.70 11.05 -7.78
CA LEU A 86 -9.22 9.84 -7.15
C LEU A 86 -10.36 10.13 -6.17
N MET A 87 -10.25 11.22 -5.41
CA MET A 87 -11.31 11.62 -4.49
C MET A 87 -12.54 12.13 -5.23
N THR A 88 -12.35 12.86 -6.35
CA THR A 88 -13.45 13.27 -7.22
C THR A 88 -14.20 12.05 -7.77
N LEU A 89 -13.48 11.04 -8.26
CA LEU A 89 -14.08 9.77 -8.71
C LEU A 89 -14.79 9.04 -7.57
N ARG A 90 -14.19 9.01 -6.36
CA ARG A 90 -14.81 8.39 -5.18
C ARG A 90 -16.13 9.06 -4.80
N LEU A 91 -16.22 10.39 -4.85
CA LEU A 91 -17.47 11.11 -4.58
C LEU A 91 -18.52 10.80 -5.66
N LEU A 92 -18.11 10.86 -6.94
CA LEU A 92 -19.00 10.59 -8.07
C LEU A 92 -19.62 9.18 -8.01
N TYR A 93 -18.82 8.16 -7.70
CA TYR A 93 -19.31 6.78 -7.60
C TYR A 93 -19.87 6.43 -6.22
N GLY A 94 -19.59 7.23 -5.20
CA GLY A 94 -20.06 7.01 -3.82
C GLY A 94 -21.52 7.42 -3.59
N ASP A 95 -22.00 8.43 -4.31
CA ASP A 95 -23.37 8.95 -4.18
C ASP A 95 -24.44 8.07 -4.85
N GLY A 96 -24.02 7.21 -5.79
CA GLY A 96 -24.90 6.23 -6.40
C GLY A 96 -25.14 5.08 -5.45
N TYR A 97 -26.17 5.17 -4.58
CA TYR A 97 -26.74 4.09 -3.76
C TYR A 97 -26.08 2.74 -4.05
N GLU A 98 -24.96 2.42 -3.38
CA GLU A 98 -24.39 1.08 -3.49
C GLU A 98 -25.50 0.17 -2.97
N ALA A 99 -26.17 -0.53 -3.88
CA ALA A 99 -27.24 -1.43 -3.53
C ALA A 99 -26.63 -2.41 -2.52
N ARG A 100 -26.99 -2.23 -1.24
CA ARG A 100 -26.68 -3.17 -0.19
C ARG A 100 -27.29 -4.47 -0.67
N GLY A 101 -26.47 -5.32 -1.30
CA GLY A 101 -26.85 -6.71 -1.50
C GLY A 101 -27.28 -7.19 -0.12
N GLU A 102 -28.53 -7.62 -0.01
CA GLU A 102 -29.14 -8.16 1.20
C GLU A 102 -28.21 -9.23 1.76
N SER A 103 -27.30 -8.81 2.61
CA SER A 103 -26.34 -9.67 3.29
C SER A 103 -26.85 -9.74 4.70
N GLU A 104 -27.43 -10.89 5.00
CA GLU A 104 -27.93 -11.31 6.29
C GLU A 104 -26.95 -10.90 7.39
N ARG A 105 -27.46 -10.13 8.37
CA ARG A 105 -26.67 -9.67 9.52
C ARG A 105 -26.21 -10.86 10.34
N VAL A 106 -24.94 -11.23 10.22
CA VAL A 106 -24.31 -12.15 11.17
C VAL A 106 -23.98 -11.37 12.45
N SER A 107 -24.56 -11.83 13.57
CA SER A 107 -24.36 -11.25 14.91
C SER A 107 -22.86 -11.14 15.23
N GLY A 108 -22.37 -9.90 15.35
CA GLY A 108 -20.95 -9.57 15.51
C GLY A 108 -20.40 -8.53 14.52
N SER A 109 -21.21 -8.08 13.55
CA SER A 109 -20.81 -7.09 12.55
C SER A 109 -20.51 -5.72 13.16
N ALA A 110 -19.37 -5.12 12.78
CA ALA A 110 -18.98 -3.74 13.06
C ALA A 110 -20.14 -2.75 12.80
N GLU A 111 -20.10 -1.59 13.48
CA GLU A 111 -21.09 -0.53 13.28
C GLU A 111 -21.35 -0.26 11.79
N PRO A 112 -22.62 -0.06 11.40
CA PRO A 112 -22.94 0.17 10.01
C PRO A 112 -22.15 1.39 9.50
N PRO A 113 -21.50 1.31 8.33
CA PRO A 113 -20.81 2.45 7.77
C PRO A 113 -21.77 3.62 7.62
N SER A 114 -21.24 4.82 7.90
CA SER A 114 -21.94 6.10 7.74
C SER A 114 -22.64 6.18 6.38
N PRO A 115 -23.83 6.80 6.31
CA PRO A 115 -24.59 6.94 5.07
C PRO A 115 -23.80 7.69 3.97
N SER A 116 -22.76 8.43 4.32
CA SER A 116 -21.92 9.19 3.40
C SER A 116 -20.43 8.84 3.54
N SER A 117 -20.08 7.55 3.47
CA SER A 117 -18.69 7.08 3.63
C SER A 117 -17.66 7.79 2.74
N ALA A 118 -18.03 8.23 1.53
CA ALA A 118 -17.14 8.99 0.65
C ALA A 118 -16.82 10.40 1.20
N TYR A 119 -17.76 11.05 1.90
CA TYR A 119 -17.51 12.32 2.56
C TYR A 119 -16.67 12.15 3.83
N ASP A 120 -16.81 11.02 4.53
CA ASP A 120 -15.93 10.70 5.66
C ASP A 120 -14.49 10.49 5.20
N ASP A 121 -14.30 9.74 4.10
CA ASP A 121 -12.99 9.59 3.44
C ASP A 121 -12.39 10.96 3.07
N LEU A 122 -13.20 11.88 2.50
CA LEU A 122 -12.77 13.24 2.16
C LEU A 122 -12.36 14.05 3.39
N ASN A 123 -13.17 14.04 4.45
CA ASN A 123 -12.92 14.79 5.68
C ASN A 123 -11.66 14.28 6.39
N ASP A 124 -11.50 12.97 6.49
CA ASP A 124 -10.31 12.34 7.07
C ASP A 124 -9.06 12.69 6.27
N LEU A 125 -9.12 12.59 4.93
CA LEU A 125 -8.03 12.95 4.04
C LEU A 125 -7.66 14.44 4.21
N LEU A 126 -8.64 15.33 4.21
CA LEU A 126 -8.42 16.76 4.41
C LEU A 126 -7.81 17.07 5.79
N GLY A 127 -8.31 16.43 6.84
CA GLY A 127 -7.76 16.57 8.19
C GLY A 127 -6.30 16.14 8.23
N TRP A 128 -5.98 14.99 7.62
CA TRP A 128 -4.63 14.48 7.53
C TRP A 128 -3.69 15.39 6.72
N LEU A 129 -4.10 15.86 5.54
CA LEU A 129 -3.30 16.78 4.71
C LEU A 129 -3.04 18.12 5.43
N ARG A 130 -4.06 18.67 6.10
CA ARG A 130 -3.94 19.91 6.87
C ARG A 130 -3.01 19.76 8.06
N HIS A 131 -3.06 18.62 8.76
CA HIS A 131 -2.14 18.33 9.84
C HIS A 131 -0.69 18.42 9.35
N HIS A 132 -0.35 17.74 8.25
CA HIS A 132 1.00 17.77 7.67
C HIS A 132 1.41 19.16 7.17
N GLU A 133 0.51 19.92 6.57
CA GLU A 133 0.76 21.32 6.21
C GLU A 133 1.09 22.18 7.44
N THR A 134 0.25 22.12 8.48
CA THR A 134 0.44 22.89 9.71
C THR A 134 1.74 22.52 10.41
N THR A 135 2.04 21.22 10.53
CA THR A 135 3.26 20.75 11.19
C THR A 135 4.51 21.21 10.43
N TYR A 136 4.53 21.11 9.10
CA TYR A 136 5.66 21.59 8.30
C TYR A 136 5.84 23.12 8.37
N ARG A 137 4.73 23.88 8.34
CA ARG A 137 4.78 25.34 8.49
C ARG A 137 5.35 25.76 9.84
N ALA A 138 4.89 25.11 10.90
CA ALA A 138 5.34 25.38 12.26
C ALA A 138 6.83 25.05 12.43
N SER A 139 7.34 23.99 11.81
CA SER A 139 8.73 23.57 11.97
C SER A 139 9.74 24.32 11.09
N GLN A 140 9.37 24.72 9.87
CA GLN A 140 10.32 25.26 8.88
C GLN A 140 10.12 26.74 8.53
N LEU A 141 8.90 27.27 8.62
CA LEU A 141 8.58 28.60 8.09
C LEU A 141 8.34 29.65 9.17
N ASP A 142 8.29 29.25 10.45
CA ASP A 142 7.88 30.11 11.58
C ASP A 142 6.53 30.82 11.32
N TRP A 143 5.68 30.20 10.49
CA TRP A 143 4.38 30.73 10.10
C TRP A 143 3.29 29.97 10.84
N LEU A 144 2.83 30.56 11.94
CA LEU A 144 1.76 29.97 12.76
C LEU A 144 0.39 30.06 12.08
N THR A 145 0.20 31.00 11.16
CA THR A 145 -1.11 31.23 10.53
C THR A 145 -1.20 30.53 9.19
N ALA A 146 -2.17 29.61 9.05
CA ALA A 146 -2.51 29.04 7.76
C ALA A 146 -2.99 30.15 6.80
N PRO A 147 -2.57 30.15 5.53
CA PRO A 147 -3.06 31.13 4.57
C PRO A 147 -4.57 30.95 4.41
N TYR A 148 -5.28 32.07 4.34
CA TYR A 148 -6.69 32.07 4.05
C TYR A 148 -6.94 31.37 2.71
N ARG A 149 -7.83 30.38 2.72
CA ARG A 149 -8.28 29.71 1.50
C ARG A 149 -9.59 30.35 1.08
N GLY A 150 -9.60 30.96 -0.10
CA GLY A 150 -10.81 31.54 -0.67
C GLY A 150 -11.91 30.48 -0.83
N ALA A 151 -13.16 30.89 -0.68
CA ALA A 151 -14.33 30.01 -0.73
C ALA A 151 -14.50 29.25 -2.07
N SER A 152 -13.79 29.68 -3.12
CA SER A 152 -13.93 29.17 -4.49
C SER A 152 -12.95 28.06 -4.87
N ALA A 153 -11.89 27.82 -4.10
CA ALA A 153 -10.98 26.70 -4.37
C ALA A 153 -11.39 25.49 -3.54
N SER A 154 -11.50 24.33 -4.18
CA SER A 154 -11.68 23.06 -3.47
C SER A 154 -10.58 22.95 -2.40
N ALA A 155 -11.00 22.71 -1.15
CA ALA A 155 -10.07 22.66 -0.02
C ALA A 155 -9.00 21.59 -0.23
N LEU A 156 -9.33 20.51 -0.96
CA LEU A 156 -8.46 19.40 -1.29
C LEU A 156 -7.41 19.82 -2.32
N THR A 157 -7.84 20.34 -3.48
CA THR A 157 -6.96 20.82 -4.55
C THR A 157 -5.94 21.84 -4.02
N SER A 158 -6.40 22.77 -3.18
CA SER A 158 -5.51 23.75 -2.53
C SER A 158 -4.48 23.10 -1.60
N ALA A 159 -4.84 22.02 -0.90
CA ALA A 159 -3.95 21.34 0.05
C ALA A 159 -2.92 20.50 -0.70
N VAL A 160 -3.38 19.72 -1.68
CA VAL A 160 -2.53 18.95 -2.58
C VAL A 160 -1.54 19.86 -3.31
N GLY A 161 -2.00 20.99 -3.87
CA GLY A 161 -1.14 21.93 -4.56
C GLY A 161 -0.06 22.55 -3.65
N TRP A 162 -0.43 22.93 -2.43
CA TRP A 162 0.55 23.47 -1.47
C TRP A 162 1.58 22.42 -1.03
N LEU A 163 1.12 21.20 -0.70
CA LEU A 163 2.00 20.10 -0.29
C LEU A 163 2.90 19.65 -1.44
N SER A 164 2.40 19.62 -2.67
CA SER A 164 3.20 19.29 -3.86
C SER A 164 4.34 20.28 -4.07
N LYS A 165 4.08 21.57 -3.86
CA LYS A 165 5.10 22.63 -3.97
C LYS A 165 6.22 22.49 -2.91
N HIS A 166 5.89 22.01 -1.72
CA HIS A 166 6.84 21.87 -0.60
C HIS A 166 7.32 20.43 -0.40
N LEU A 167 7.02 19.53 -1.34
CA LEU A 167 7.23 18.10 -1.19
C LEU A 167 8.69 17.75 -0.87
N ASP A 168 9.64 18.34 -1.59
CA ASP A 168 11.06 18.02 -1.40
C ASP A 168 11.56 18.44 -0.01
N GLY A 169 11.04 19.54 0.53
CA GLY A 169 11.33 19.98 1.90
C GLY A 169 10.68 19.09 2.95
N ILE A 170 9.42 18.68 2.75
CA ILE A 170 8.73 17.73 3.64
C ILE A 170 9.46 16.39 3.67
N LEU A 171 9.88 15.88 2.51
CA LEU A 171 10.62 14.60 2.41
C LEU A 171 12.08 14.68 2.87
N ALA A 172 12.61 15.89 3.07
CA ALA A 172 13.90 16.10 3.72
C ALA A 172 13.79 16.28 5.25
N HIS A 173 12.57 16.45 5.79
CA HIS A 173 12.35 16.69 7.20
C HIS A 173 12.40 15.38 8.02
N PRO A 174 13.30 15.24 9.03
CA PRO A 174 13.51 14.00 9.79
C PRO A 174 12.24 13.39 10.39
N GLU A 175 11.37 14.22 10.95
CA GLU A 175 10.17 13.77 11.66
C GLU A 175 8.97 13.53 10.73
N LEU A 176 8.93 14.17 9.55
CA LEU A 176 7.76 14.15 8.67
C LEU A 176 7.92 13.22 7.48
N ALA A 177 9.14 13.03 6.98
CA ALA A 177 9.39 12.36 5.70
C ALA A 177 8.77 10.95 5.63
N ALA A 178 8.95 10.14 6.68
CA ALA A 178 8.47 8.77 6.72
C ALA A 178 6.94 8.71 6.78
N GLU A 179 6.33 9.43 7.73
CA GLU A 179 4.87 9.41 7.91
C GLU A 179 4.15 10.01 6.71
N PHE A 180 4.65 11.12 6.17
CA PHE A 180 4.06 11.78 5.01
C PHE A 180 4.12 10.88 3.77
N ALA A 181 5.29 10.31 3.45
CA ALA A 181 5.45 9.44 2.29
C ALA A 181 4.56 8.19 2.38
N GLU A 182 4.54 7.52 3.55
CA GLU A 182 3.68 6.36 3.76
C GLU A 182 2.20 6.74 3.70
N GLY A 183 1.82 7.86 4.34
CA GLY A 183 0.46 8.36 4.39
C GLY A 183 -0.11 8.70 3.02
N VAL A 184 0.65 9.40 2.17
CA VAL A 184 0.23 9.70 0.78
C VAL A 184 -0.03 8.40 0.01
N LEU A 185 0.91 7.44 0.05
CA LEU A 185 0.76 6.18 -0.68
C LEU A 185 -0.40 5.33 -0.14
N ARG A 186 -0.61 5.33 1.18
CA ARG A 186 -1.72 4.63 1.85
C ARG A 186 -3.06 5.25 1.48
N TRP A 187 -3.18 6.58 1.54
CA TRP A 187 -4.39 7.29 1.14
C TRP A 187 -4.72 7.06 -0.33
N THR A 188 -3.73 7.20 -1.21
CA THR A 188 -3.91 6.98 -2.65
C THR A 188 -4.42 5.57 -2.91
N ARG A 189 -3.82 4.55 -2.29
CA ARG A 189 -4.29 3.16 -2.41
C ARG A 189 -5.70 2.96 -1.85
N ARG A 190 -6.02 3.54 -0.67
CA ARG A 190 -7.34 3.43 -0.04
C ARG A 190 -8.42 4.05 -0.93
N ILE A 191 -8.20 5.27 -1.42
CA ILE A 191 -9.18 5.99 -2.24
C ILE A 191 -9.29 5.35 -3.62
N ASP A 192 -8.18 4.98 -4.28
CA ASP A 192 -8.21 4.23 -5.54
C ASP A 192 -9.03 2.94 -5.41
N GLN A 193 -8.83 2.22 -4.30
CA GLN A 193 -9.61 1.04 -4.01
C GLN A 193 -11.10 1.35 -3.85
N ALA A 194 -11.45 2.37 -3.08
CA ALA A 194 -12.83 2.73 -2.80
C ALA A 194 -13.56 3.35 -4.01
N ALA A 195 -12.83 4.08 -4.87
CA ALA A 195 -13.33 4.70 -6.08
C ALA A 195 -13.57 3.69 -7.20
N LYS A 196 -12.93 2.51 -7.15
CA LYS A 196 -12.84 1.57 -8.28
C LYS A 196 -12.33 2.28 -9.55
N ALA A 197 -11.50 3.31 -9.37
CA ALA A 197 -11.08 4.25 -10.42
C ALA A 197 -10.27 3.55 -11.52
N ARG A 198 -9.50 2.52 -11.14
CA ARG A 198 -8.69 1.74 -12.06
C ARG A 198 -9.27 0.33 -12.22
N PRO A 199 -9.37 -0.18 -13.46
CA PRO A 199 -9.67 -1.58 -13.71
C PRO A 199 -8.75 -2.48 -12.88
N ARG A 200 -9.33 -3.23 -11.94
CA ARG A 200 -8.54 -4.09 -11.08
C ARG A 200 -8.25 -5.39 -11.79
N ARG A 201 -6.99 -5.82 -11.72
CA ARG A 201 -6.63 -7.17 -12.14
C ARG A 201 -6.97 -8.16 -11.03
N ARG A 202 -7.98 -9.00 -11.22
CA ARG A 202 -8.37 -10.07 -10.31
C ARG A 202 -7.67 -11.36 -10.67
N SER A 203 -7.11 -12.06 -9.69
CA SER A 203 -6.66 -13.44 -9.89
C SER A 203 -7.89 -14.33 -10.03
N LYS A 204 -7.91 -15.17 -11.07
CA LYS A 204 -8.91 -16.24 -11.15
C LYS A 204 -8.40 -17.42 -10.32
N PRO A 205 -9.25 -18.11 -9.54
CA PRO A 205 -8.83 -19.27 -8.75
C PRO A 205 -8.51 -20.51 -9.60
N LEU A 206 -8.54 -20.36 -10.92
CA LEU A 206 -8.40 -21.45 -11.88
C LEU A 206 -6.96 -21.56 -12.40
N ARG A 207 -6.61 -22.77 -12.85
CA ARG A 207 -5.30 -23.07 -13.43
C ARG A 207 -5.28 -22.70 -14.91
N CYS A 208 -4.13 -22.20 -15.38
CA CYS A 208 -3.91 -21.97 -16.80
C CYS A 208 -3.98 -23.29 -17.57
N PRO A 209 -4.74 -23.41 -18.67
CA PRO A 209 -4.83 -24.65 -19.41
C PRO A 209 -3.52 -25.03 -20.09
N GLN A 210 -2.61 -24.08 -20.34
CA GLN A 210 -1.32 -24.34 -21.00
C GLN A 210 -0.23 -24.79 -20.01
N CYS A 211 0.03 -24.00 -18.95
CA CYS A 211 1.10 -24.30 -17.99
C CYS A 211 0.62 -24.92 -16.66
N HIS A 212 -0.68 -25.11 -16.46
CA HIS A 212 -1.30 -25.72 -15.27
C HIS A 212 -1.03 -25.03 -13.92
N LEU A 213 -0.47 -23.81 -13.94
CA LEU A 213 -0.26 -22.97 -12.76
C LEU A 213 -1.47 -22.08 -12.47
N ALA A 214 -1.71 -21.76 -11.20
CA ALA A 214 -2.76 -20.85 -10.75
C ALA A 214 -2.34 -19.37 -10.92
N THR A 215 -2.03 -18.99 -12.16
CA THR A 215 -1.46 -17.69 -12.53
C THR A 215 -2.38 -16.83 -13.38
N LEU A 216 -3.63 -17.27 -13.60
CA LEU A 216 -4.60 -16.54 -14.42
C LEU A 216 -5.10 -15.27 -13.73
N SER A 217 -5.24 -14.21 -14.51
CA SER A 217 -5.76 -12.93 -14.04
C SER A 217 -6.61 -12.26 -15.11
N GLN A 218 -7.67 -11.57 -14.70
CA GLN A 218 -8.56 -10.81 -15.58
C GLN A 218 -8.61 -9.37 -15.11
N MET A 219 -8.60 -8.40 -16.03
CA MET A 219 -8.82 -7.01 -15.70
C MET A 219 -10.32 -6.70 -15.63
N ASP A 220 -10.78 -6.03 -14.58
CA ASP A 220 -12.19 -5.68 -14.40
C ASP A 220 -12.70 -4.83 -15.57
N GLY A 221 -13.77 -5.29 -16.23
CA GLY A 221 -14.32 -4.63 -17.43
C GLY A 221 -13.71 -5.11 -18.75
N GLU A 222 -12.69 -5.98 -18.71
CA GLU A 222 -12.15 -6.64 -19.90
C GLU A 222 -12.57 -8.11 -19.94
N ASP A 223 -12.90 -8.61 -21.14
CA ASP A 223 -13.21 -10.03 -21.37
C ASP A 223 -11.94 -10.91 -21.51
N LYS A 224 -10.76 -10.33 -21.25
CA LYS A 224 -9.47 -10.99 -21.45
C LYS A 224 -8.95 -11.60 -20.16
N ILE A 225 -8.62 -12.89 -20.21
CA ILE A 225 -7.91 -13.62 -19.18
C ILE A 225 -6.46 -13.80 -19.61
N GLU A 226 -5.53 -13.37 -18.77
CA GLU A 226 -4.10 -13.44 -19.02
C GLU A 226 -3.39 -14.32 -18.00
N CYS A 227 -2.54 -15.23 -18.47
CA CYS A 227 -1.63 -16.00 -17.64
C CYS A 227 -0.41 -15.17 -17.26
N ARG A 228 -0.17 -14.95 -15.96
CA ARG A 228 0.99 -14.17 -15.49
C ARG A 228 2.32 -14.93 -15.52
N ASN A 229 2.31 -16.22 -15.86
CA ASN A 229 3.54 -16.98 -16.01
C ASN A 229 4.24 -16.54 -17.31
N ARG A 230 5.44 -15.98 -17.21
CA ARG A 230 6.21 -15.47 -18.36
C ARG A 230 6.65 -16.58 -19.31
N ASP A 231 6.78 -17.80 -18.78
CA ASP A 231 7.18 -18.98 -19.56
C ASP A 231 5.98 -19.67 -20.21
N CYS A 232 4.76 -19.17 -19.97
CA CYS A 232 3.54 -19.74 -20.52
C CYS A 232 3.16 -19.03 -21.83
N GLY A 233 3.30 -19.72 -22.96
CA GLY A 233 2.88 -19.26 -24.28
C GLY A 233 3.56 -20.06 -25.39
N ALA A 234 2.80 -20.44 -26.42
CA ALA A 234 3.16 -21.54 -27.32
C ALA A 234 4.35 -21.30 -28.29
N SER A 235 5.05 -20.16 -28.28
CA SER A 235 6.20 -20.02 -29.20
C SER A 235 7.27 -18.97 -28.93
N ARG A 236 7.07 -17.91 -28.12
CA ARG A 236 8.09 -16.85 -27.91
C ARG A 236 8.04 -16.12 -26.55
N GLY A 237 7.68 -16.80 -25.46
CA GLY A 237 7.84 -16.25 -24.10
C GLY A 237 6.96 -15.03 -23.76
N GLY A 238 5.73 -15.00 -24.28
CA GLY A 238 4.73 -14.00 -23.94
C GLY A 238 3.53 -14.62 -23.22
N PRO A 239 2.84 -13.89 -22.33
CA PRO A 239 1.72 -14.41 -21.56
C PRO A 239 0.59 -14.88 -22.48
N VAL A 240 0.01 -16.04 -22.19
CA VAL A 240 -1.21 -16.48 -22.89
C VAL A 240 -2.35 -15.53 -22.52
N VAL A 241 -2.94 -14.91 -23.55
CA VAL A 241 -4.14 -14.08 -23.47
C VAL A 241 -5.25 -14.85 -24.18
N MET A 242 -6.38 -15.05 -23.52
CA MET A 242 -7.56 -15.71 -24.07
C MET A 242 -8.83 -14.99 -23.61
N THR A 243 -9.91 -15.09 -24.36
CA THR A 243 -11.23 -14.61 -23.89
C THR A 243 -11.81 -15.54 -22.82
N GLN A 244 -12.85 -15.10 -22.11
CA GLN A 244 -13.56 -15.97 -21.16
C GLN A 244 -14.17 -17.18 -21.87
N ASP A 245 -14.74 -17.00 -23.06
CA ASP A 245 -15.30 -18.09 -23.88
C ASP A 245 -14.24 -19.10 -24.35
N GLU A 246 -13.08 -18.61 -24.82
CA GLU A 246 -11.94 -19.46 -25.21
C GLU A 246 -11.42 -20.26 -24.03
N TYR A 247 -11.36 -19.63 -22.85
CA TYR A 247 -10.97 -20.31 -21.63
C TYR A 247 -11.96 -21.42 -21.27
N ASP A 248 -13.26 -21.13 -21.28
CA ASP A 248 -14.29 -22.10 -20.93
C ASP A 248 -14.32 -23.28 -21.91
N ALA A 249 -14.10 -23.01 -23.21
CA ALA A 249 -13.95 -24.06 -24.23
C ALA A 249 -12.73 -24.97 -23.95
N LEU A 250 -11.56 -24.39 -23.65
CA LEU A 250 -10.35 -25.16 -23.33
C LEU A 250 -10.48 -25.99 -22.05
N VAL A 251 -11.26 -25.50 -21.07
CA VAL A 251 -11.55 -26.26 -19.85
C VAL A 251 -12.45 -27.45 -20.15
N LEU A 252 -13.48 -27.27 -20.98
CA LEU A 252 -14.39 -28.34 -21.40
C LEU A 252 -13.69 -29.42 -22.22
N GLU A 253 -12.82 -29.04 -23.17
CA GLU A 253 -12.03 -29.99 -23.97
C GLU A 253 -11.12 -30.86 -23.10
N LYS A 254 -10.50 -30.29 -22.06
CA LYS A 254 -9.58 -31.05 -21.18
C LYS A 254 -10.28 -31.90 -20.12
N ALA A 255 -11.57 -31.66 -19.87
CA ALA A 255 -12.39 -32.46 -18.98
C ALA A 255 -12.98 -33.71 -19.66
N SER A 256 -12.90 -33.77 -21.00
CA SER A 256 -13.38 -34.87 -21.85
C SER A 256 -12.29 -35.90 -22.09
#